data_AF-A0A1F9B7G6-F1
#
_entry.id   AF-A0A1F9B7G6-F1
#
_cell.length_a   1.000
_cell.length_b   1.000
_cell.length_c   1.000
_cell.angle_alpha   90.00
_cell.angle_beta   90.00
_cell.angle_gamma   90.00
#
_symmetry.space_group_name_H-M   'P 1'
#
loop_
_entity.id
_entity.type
_entity.pdbx_description
1 polymer ?
#
loop_
_entity_poly.entity_id
_entity_poly.type
_entity_poly.pdbx_seq_one_letter_code
_entity_poly.pdbx_strand_id
1 'polypeptide(L)'
;MSHSGKEESKGKWPSDLILELYSSLLAEMWEIVSALVGEAILGLLFASAILQIGQKHPFLLSLRVSEEGIAFEGVNEKCRTMAPLEIHQGFHSLVNHLFHLFSVLTVGVINKELFPRAFPRLKEAERIISQSRGLR
;
A
#
# COMPACT_ATOMS: atom_id res chain seq x y z
N MET A 1 44.00 -28.88 -23.59
CA MET A 1 43.71 -27.54 -24.16
C MET A 1 42.28 -27.22 -23.83
N SER A 2 42.10 -26.16 -23.05
CA SER A 2 40.84 -25.64 -22.54
C SER A 2 40.00 -25.06 -23.67
N HIS A 3 38.69 -25.27 -23.62
CA HIS A 3 37.75 -24.23 -24.02
C HIS A 3 36.71 -24.04 -22.91
N SER A 4 36.99 -23.01 -22.12
CA SER A 4 36.06 -22.29 -21.28
C SER A 4 35.07 -21.50 -22.14
N GLY A 5 33.87 -21.30 -21.60
CA GLY A 5 33.14 -20.06 -21.80
C GLY A 5 31.94 -20.15 -22.74
N LYS A 6 30.77 -20.40 -22.14
CA LYS A 6 29.60 -19.50 -22.18
C LYS A 6 28.51 -20.09 -21.30
N GLU A 7 28.57 -19.80 -20.01
CA GLU A 7 27.33 -19.61 -19.26
C GLU A 7 26.65 -18.40 -19.89
N GLU A 8 25.62 -18.66 -20.70
CA GLU A 8 24.66 -17.63 -21.06
C GLU A 8 24.04 -17.12 -19.77
N SER A 9 24.47 -15.94 -19.33
CA SER A 9 23.68 -15.13 -18.42
C SER A 9 22.34 -14.86 -19.10
N LYS A 10 21.33 -15.70 -18.84
CA LYS A 10 19.93 -15.43 -19.22
C LYS A 10 19.55 -14.10 -18.57
N GLY A 11 19.69 -13.01 -19.31
CA GLY A 11 19.28 -11.69 -18.85
C GLY A 11 17.82 -11.76 -18.45
N LYS A 12 17.52 -11.51 -17.17
CA LYS A 12 16.14 -11.36 -16.68
C LYS A 12 15.42 -10.37 -17.59
N TRP A 13 14.21 -10.69 -18.05
CA TRP A 13 13.49 -9.79 -18.92
C TRP A 13 13.15 -8.50 -18.18
N PRO A 14 13.05 -7.34 -18.85
CA PRO A 14 12.70 -6.08 -18.20
C PRO A 14 11.40 -6.17 -17.39
N SER A 15 10.42 -6.94 -17.86
CA SER A 15 9.16 -7.22 -17.14
C SER A 15 9.38 -8.01 -15.84
N ASP A 16 10.30 -8.97 -15.83
CA ASP A 16 10.63 -9.75 -14.62
C ASP A 16 11.29 -8.86 -13.56
N LEU A 17 12.18 -7.94 -13.97
CA LEU A 17 12.84 -7.00 -13.07
C LEU A 17 11.86 -6.01 -12.43
N ILE A 18 10.92 -5.48 -13.22
CA ILE A 18 9.86 -4.60 -12.70
C ILE A 18 8.98 -5.35 -11.72
N LEU A 19 8.59 -6.58 -12.06
CA LEU A 19 7.74 -7.40 -11.21
C LEU A 19 8.43 -7.74 -9.88
N GLU A 20 9.70 -8.14 -9.91
CA GLU A 20 10.51 -8.39 -8.72
C GLU A 20 10.59 -7.17 -7.80
N LEU A 21 10.78 -5.98 -8.38
CA LEU A 21 10.82 -4.72 -7.62
C LEU A 21 9.48 -4.44 -6.93
N TYR A 22 8.36 -4.58 -7.64
CA TYR A 22 7.04 -4.36 -7.04
C TYR A 22 6.64 -5.45 -6.06
N SER A 23 6.99 -6.71 -6.30
CA SER A 23 6.76 -7.79 -5.34
C SER A 23 7.51 -7.54 -4.04
N SER A 24 8.78 -7.15 -4.12
CA SER A 24 9.56 -6.77 -2.94
C SER A 24 8.95 -5.59 -2.21
N LEU A 25 8.56 -4.53 -2.93
CA LEU A 25 7.95 -3.34 -2.32
C LEU A 25 6.63 -3.68 -1.62
N LEU A 26 5.77 -4.46 -2.26
CA LEU A 26 4.48 -4.82 -1.69
C LEU A 26 4.63 -5.73 -0.46
N ALA A 27 5.62 -6.62 -0.45
CA ALA A 27 5.97 -7.40 0.75
C ALA A 27 6.50 -6.50 1.88
N GLU A 28 7.37 -5.54 1.57
CA GLU A 28 7.91 -4.60 2.56
C GLU A 28 6.81 -3.69 3.15
N MET A 29 5.89 -3.22 2.30
CA MET A 29 4.68 -2.50 2.74
C MET A 29 3.80 -3.37 3.62
N TRP A 30 3.65 -4.66 3.30
CA TRP A 30 2.86 -5.59 4.11
C TRP A 30 3.45 -5.68 5.53
N GLU A 31 4.72 -6.02 5.65
CA GLU A 31 5.42 -6.16 6.95
C GLU A 31 5.35 -4.90 7.80
N ILE A 32 5.63 -3.73 7.21
CA ILE A 32 5.65 -2.46 7.96
C ILE A 32 4.26 -2.10 8.46
N VAL A 33 3.25 -2.21 7.60
CA VAL A 33 1.90 -1.73 7.93
C VAL A 33 1.14 -2.74 8.77
N SER A 34 1.39 -4.05 8.61
CA SER A 34 0.73 -5.10 9.41
C SER A 34 1.06 -4.94 10.89
N ALA A 35 2.30 -4.57 11.21
CA ALA A 35 2.73 -4.26 12.57
C ALA A 35 1.99 -3.05 13.20
N LEU A 36 1.42 -2.16 12.38
CA LEU A 36 0.74 -0.95 12.83
C LEU A 36 -0.77 -1.13 12.97
N VAL A 37 -1.40 -1.87 12.06
CA VAL A 37 -2.87 -1.94 11.95
C VAL A 37 -3.44 -3.35 12.02
N GLY A 38 -2.57 -4.36 12.06
CA GLY A 38 -2.94 -5.77 12.02
C GLY A 38 -3.22 -6.28 10.60
N GLU A 39 -2.94 -7.55 10.38
CA GLU A 39 -3.06 -8.25 9.09
C GLU A 39 -4.49 -8.24 8.56
N ALA A 40 -5.49 -8.39 9.41
CA ALA A 40 -6.90 -8.42 8.98
C ALA A 40 -7.34 -7.08 8.34
N ILE A 41 -6.99 -5.95 8.96
CA ILE A 41 -7.29 -4.62 8.41
C ILE A 41 -6.47 -4.40 7.14
N LEU A 42 -5.18 -4.74 7.17
CA LEU A 42 -4.32 -4.57 6.02
C LEU A 42 -4.76 -5.40 4.81
N GLY A 43 -5.15 -6.65 5.04
CA GLY A 43 -5.68 -7.54 4.03
C GLY A 43 -6.94 -6.99 3.37
N LEU A 44 -7.85 -6.39 4.15
CA LEU A 44 -9.03 -5.71 3.61
C LEU A 44 -8.64 -4.51 2.72
N LEU A 45 -7.67 -3.69 3.14
CA LEU A 45 -7.20 -2.54 2.36
C LEU A 45 -6.56 -3.01 1.04
N PHE A 46 -5.73 -4.05 1.07
CA PHE A 46 -5.13 -4.63 -0.11
C PHE A 46 -6.18 -5.22 -1.07
N ALA A 47 -7.11 -6.02 -0.56
CA ALA A 47 -8.19 -6.59 -1.36
C ALA A 47 -9.04 -5.49 -2.03
N SER A 48 -9.37 -4.43 -1.28
CA SER A 48 -10.11 -3.28 -1.81
C SER A 48 -9.32 -2.54 -2.89
N ALA A 49 -8.04 -2.28 -2.66
CA ALA A 49 -7.17 -1.61 -3.62
C ALA A 49 -6.98 -2.42 -4.91
N ILE A 50 -6.76 -3.74 -4.79
CA ILE A 50 -6.63 -4.66 -5.91
C ILE A 50 -7.91 -4.67 -6.74
N LEU A 51 -9.08 -4.75 -6.10
CA LEU A 51 -10.36 -4.74 -6.80
C LEU A 51 -10.57 -3.42 -7.55
N GLN A 52 -10.30 -2.29 -6.90
CA GLN A 52 -10.50 -0.96 -7.47
C GLN A 52 -9.57 -0.69 -8.66
N ILE A 53 -8.26 -0.94 -8.49
CA ILE A 53 -7.27 -0.68 -9.54
C ILE A 53 -7.32 -1.77 -10.62
N GLY A 54 -7.67 -3.00 -10.24
CA GLY A 54 -7.82 -4.12 -11.15
C GLY A 54 -8.89 -3.92 -12.23
N GLN A 55 -9.88 -3.05 -12.01
CA GLN A 55 -10.83 -2.67 -13.07
C GLN A 55 -10.15 -2.02 -14.28
N LYS A 56 -9.09 -1.23 -14.04
CA LYS A 56 -8.30 -0.56 -15.07
C LYS A 56 -7.08 -1.40 -15.50
N HIS A 57 -6.53 -2.20 -14.59
CA HIS A 57 -5.36 -3.05 -14.82
C HIS A 57 -5.67 -4.51 -14.46
N PRO A 58 -6.38 -5.27 -15.34
CA PRO A 58 -6.95 -6.57 -15.01
C PRO A 58 -5.97 -7.65 -14.54
N PHE A 59 -4.68 -7.54 -14.89
CA PHE A 59 -3.67 -8.49 -14.43
C PHE A 59 -3.52 -8.49 -12.90
N LEU A 60 -3.76 -7.34 -12.24
CA LEU A 60 -3.71 -7.20 -10.78
C LEU A 60 -4.78 -8.01 -10.07
N LEU A 61 -5.91 -8.32 -10.73
CA LEU A 61 -6.96 -9.17 -10.14
C LEU A 61 -6.50 -10.62 -9.90
N SER A 62 -5.31 -10.99 -10.38
CA SER A 62 -4.70 -12.30 -10.11
C SER A 62 -3.91 -12.30 -8.79
N LEU A 63 -3.61 -11.13 -8.22
CA LEU A 63 -3.00 -11.04 -6.89
C LEU A 63 -3.96 -11.62 -5.86
N ARG A 64 -3.44 -12.44 -4.97
CA ARG A 64 -4.19 -13.00 -3.85
C ARG A 64 -3.69 -12.40 -2.55
N VAL A 65 -4.61 -12.13 -1.65
CA VAL A 65 -4.31 -11.60 -0.32
C VAL A 65 -4.68 -12.68 0.70
N SER A 66 -3.75 -12.99 1.59
CA SER A 66 -3.95 -13.89 2.74
C SER A 66 -3.42 -13.24 4.02
N GLU A 67 -3.51 -13.95 5.15
CA GLU A 67 -2.95 -13.47 6.43
C GLU A 67 -1.41 -13.34 6.35
N GLU A 68 -0.77 -14.18 5.53
CA GLU A 68 0.67 -14.21 5.31
C GLU A 68 1.17 -13.18 4.28
N GLY A 69 0.27 -12.45 3.62
CA GLY A 69 0.62 -11.38 2.69
C GLY A 69 0.03 -11.52 1.29
N ILE A 70 0.82 -11.14 0.29
CA ILE A 70 0.37 -10.98 -1.09
C ILE A 70 1.05 -12.02 -1.96
N ALA A 71 0.25 -12.89 -2.54
CA ALA A 71 0.70 -13.95 -3.41
C ALA A 71 0.56 -13.52 -4.89
N PHE A 72 1.61 -13.79 -5.67
CA PHE A 72 1.76 -13.36 -7.07
C PHE A 72 1.53 -14.52 -8.06
N GLU A 73 0.96 -15.65 -7.62
CA GLU A 73 0.67 -16.76 -8.53
C GLU A 73 -0.27 -16.29 -9.66
N GLY A 74 0.04 -16.66 -10.90
CA GLY A 74 -0.73 -16.22 -12.08
C GLY A 74 -0.40 -14.81 -12.58
N VAL A 75 0.23 -13.95 -11.76
CA VAL A 75 0.69 -12.62 -12.19
C VAL A 75 1.95 -12.76 -13.04
N ASN A 76 2.89 -13.62 -12.63
CA ASN A 76 4.14 -13.88 -13.35
C ASN A 76 3.91 -14.29 -14.81
N GLU A 77 2.99 -15.22 -15.07
CA GLU A 77 2.69 -15.65 -16.45
C GLU A 77 2.03 -14.52 -17.26
N LYS A 78 1.09 -13.78 -16.66
CA LYS A 78 0.40 -12.67 -17.34
C LYS A 78 1.36 -11.52 -17.67
N CYS A 79 2.25 -11.18 -16.76
CA CYS A 79 3.21 -10.08 -16.93
C CYS A 79 4.28 -10.37 -17.99
N ARG A 80 4.65 -11.64 -18.22
CA ARG A 80 5.64 -12.00 -19.25
C ARG A 80 5.22 -11.64 -20.67
N THR A 81 3.91 -11.56 -20.93
CA THR A 81 3.37 -11.17 -22.24
C THR A 81 3.06 -9.68 -22.35
N MET A 82 3.30 -8.89 -21.29
CA MET A 82 2.94 -7.48 -21.21
C MET A 82 4.15 -6.57 -21.40
N ALA A 83 3.89 -5.35 -21.88
CA ALA A 83 4.92 -4.33 -21.96
C ALA A 83 5.35 -3.90 -20.53
N PRO A 84 6.65 -3.71 -20.27
CA PRO A 84 7.17 -3.26 -18.97
C PRO A 84 6.46 -2.00 -18.43
N LEU A 85 6.11 -1.08 -19.32
CA LEU A 85 5.38 0.15 -18.98
C LEU A 85 3.97 -0.12 -18.43
N GLU A 86 3.24 -1.08 -18.99
CA GLU A 86 1.88 -1.42 -18.54
C GLU A 86 1.89 -2.04 -17.15
N ILE A 87 2.88 -2.91 -16.90
CA ILE A 87 3.13 -3.53 -15.59
C ILE A 87 3.43 -2.44 -14.56
N HIS A 88 4.38 -1.56 -14.88
CA HIS A 88 4.74 -0.42 -14.04
C HIS A 88 3.52 0.46 -13.71
N GLN A 89 2.74 0.85 -14.71
CA GLN A 89 1.55 1.69 -14.51
C GLN A 89 0.51 1.04 -13.59
N GLY A 90 0.29 -0.26 -13.73
CA GLY A 90 -0.65 -1.00 -12.88
C GLY A 90 -0.19 -1.03 -11.42
N PHE A 91 1.04 -1.48 -11.17
CA PHE A 91 1.56 -1.54 -9.80
C PHE A 91 1.78 -0.16 -9.17
N HIS A 92 2.26 0.83 -9.93
CA HIS A 92 2.38 2.20 -9.44
C HIS A 92 1.01 2.77 -9.04
N SER A 93 -0.04 2.49 -9.82
CA SER A 93 -1.41 2.90 -9.46
C SER A 93 -1.91 2.20 -8.19
N LEU A 94 -1.61 0.90 -8.02
CA LEU A 94 -1.93 0.14 -6.81
C LEU A 94 -1.23 0.74 -5.58
N VAL A 95 0.09 0.95 -5.65
CA VAL A 95 0.89 1.52 -4.55
C VAL A 95 0.38 2.90 -4.15
N ASN A 96 0.09 3.78 -5.11
CA ASN A 96 -0.46 5.10 -4.81
C ASN A 96 -1.84 5.03 -4.13
N HIS A 97 -2.68 4.09 -4.56
CA HIS A 97 -3.99 3.90 -3.92
C HIS A 97 -3.86 3.37 -2.49
N LEU A 98 -2.93 2.44 -2.24
CA LEU A 98 -2.62 1.96 -0.90
C LEU A 98 -2.13 3.10 0.01
N PHE A 99 -1.22 3.95 -0.47
CA PHE A 99 -0.78 5.13 0.29
C PHE A 99 -1.93 6.07 0.62
N HIS A 100 -2.87 6.26 -0.31
CA HIS A 100 -4.08 7.03 -0.01
C HIS A 100 -4.91 6.39 1.10
N LEU A 101 -5.17 5.08 1.03
CA LEU A 101 -5.92 4.36 2.06
C LEU A 101 -5.23 4.44 3.44
N PHE A 102 -3.90 4.28 3.49
CA PHE A 102 -3.13 4.41 4.74
C PHE A 102 -3.22 5.83 5.32
N SER A 103 -3.13 6.85 4.48
CA SER A 103 -3.29 8.25 4.90
C SER A 103 -4.69 8.50 5.48
N VAL A 104 -5.74 8.02 4.81
CA VAL A 104 -7.12 8.14 5.31
C VAL A 104 -7.29 7.41 6.65
N LEU A 105 -6.73 6.20 6.78
CA LEU A 105 -6.79 5.44 8.03
C LEU A 105 -6.10 6.19 9.19
N THR A 106 -4.89 6.70 8.97
CA THR A 106 -4.16 7.45 10.01
C THR A 106 -4.90 8.72 10.44
N VAL A 107 -5.40 9.52 9.50
CA VAL A 107 -6.21 10.71 9.80
C VAL A 107 -7.51 10.32 10.53
N GLY A 108 -8.18 9.25 10.10
CA GLY A 108 -9.39 8.76 10.73
C GLY A 108 -9.18 8.32 12.18
N VAL A 109 -8.10 7.56 12.44
CA VAL A 109 -7.73 7.10 13.79
C VAL A 109 -7.35 8.30 14.67
N ILE A 110 -6.51 9.21 14.17
CA ILE A 110 -6.10 10.41 14.92
C ILE A 110 -7.33 11.24 15.30
N ASN A 111 -8.23 11.53 14.34
CA ASN A 111 -9.41 12.33 14.59
C ASN A 111 -10.35 11.67 15.61
N LYS A 112 -10.57 10.35 15.50
CA LYS A 112 -11.46 9.61 16.41
C LYS A 112 -10.93 9.57 17.84
N GLU A 113 -9.63 9.45 18.04
CA GLU A 113 -9.02 9.35 19.38
C GLU A 113 -8.73 10.72 20.01
N LEU A 114 -8.31 11.70 19.19
CA LEU A 114 -7.88 13.00 19.68
C LEU A 114 -9.07 13.94 19.94
N PHE A 115 -10.05 14.01 19.03
CA PHE A 115 -11.13 15.00 19.15
C PHE A 115 -11.95 14.86 20.43
N PRO A 116 -12.38 13.65 20.86
CA PRO A 116 -13.14 13.51 22.11
C PRO A 116 -12.37 13.98 23.35
N ARG A 117 -11.03 13.93 23.33
CA ARG A 117 -10.18 14.33 24.47
C ARG A 117 -9.79 15.81 24.41
N ALA A 118 -9.52 16.32 23.21
CA ALA A 118 -9.09 17.70 22.99
C ALA A 118 -10.26 18.68 23.04
N PHE A 119 -11.40 18.34 22.43
CA PHE A 119 -12.52 19.27 22.25
C PHE A 119 -13.12 19.79 23.58
N PRO A 120 -13.37 18.95 24.61
CA PRO A 120 -13.85 19.46 25.89
C PRO A 120 -12.86 20.42 26.56
N ARG A 121 -11.56 20.17 26.44
CA ARG A 121 -10.51 21.03 27.01
C ARG A 121 -10.42 22.37 26.28
N LEU A 122 -10.56 22.36 24.95
CA LEU A 122 -10.62 23.59 24.15
C LEU A 122 -11.84 24.44 24.53
N LYS A 123 -13.02 23.83 24.63
CA LYS A 123 -14.25 24.50 25.06
C LYS A 123 -14.13 25.08 26.48
N GLU A 124 -13.48 24.36 27.38
CA GLU A 124 -13.23 24.84 28.74
C GLU A 124 -12.27 26.04 28.76
N ALA A 125 -11.21 26.00 27.94
CA ALA A 125 -10.31 27.14 27.78
C ALA A 125 -11.06 28.38 27.23
N GLU A 126 -11.92 28.19 26.24
CA GLU A 126 -12.78 29.26 25.69
C GLU A 126 -13.73 29.83 26.75
N ARG A 127 -14.32 28.98 27.60
CA ARG A 127 -15.17 29.39 28.72
C ARG A 127 -14.40 30.26 29.72
N ILE A 128 -13.19 29.84 30.10
CA ILE A 128 -12.32 30.59 31.01
C ILE A 128 -11.95 31.95 30.41
N ILE A 129 -11.55 31.99 29.14
CA ILE A 129 -11.23 33.24 28.44
C ILE A 129 -12.44 34.18 28.41
N SER A 130 -13.63 33.65 28.09
CA SER A 130 -14.87 34.44 28.05
C SER A 130 -15.21 35.05 29.41
N GLN A 131 -15.03 34.29 30.49
CA GLN A 131 -15.23 34.79 31.86
C GLN A 131 -14.21 35.86 32.26
N SER A 132 -12.95 35.69 31.85
CA SER A 132 -11.90 36.68 32.14
C SER A 132 -12.08 38.00 31.41
N ARG A 133 -12.78 38.01 30.26
CA ARG A 133 -13.09 39.22 29.48
C ARG A 133 -14.35 39.96 29.96
N GLY A 134 -15.28 39.27 30.64
CA GLY A 134 -16.49 39.89 31.21
C GLY A 134 -16.33 40.54 32.58
N LEU A 135 -15.12 40.51 33.15
CA LEU A 135 -14.76 41.11 34.45
C LEU A 135 -14.00 42.45 34.32
N ARG A 136 -14.03 43.08 33.13
CA ARG A 136 -13.50 44.43 32.89
C ARG A 136 -14.62 45.41 32.60
#